data_AF-A5ZQF9-F1
#
_entry.id   AF-A5ZQF9-F1
#
_cell.length_a   1.000
_cell.length_b   1.000
_cell.length_c   1.000
_cell.angle_alpha   90.00
_cell.angle_beta   90.00
_cell.angle_gamma   90.00
#
_symmetry.space_group_name_H-M   'P 1'
#
loop_
_entity.id
_entity.type
_entity.pdbx_description
1 polymer ?
#
loop_
_entity_poly.entity_id
_entity_poly.type
_entity_poly.pdbx_seq_one_letter_code
_entity_poly.pdbx_strand_id
1 'polypeptide(L)'
;MNLGIIAHNSKKVLIEDFCIAYKNILAKHEVYATGTTGRRIEEATNLHVHKFLAGSIGGDKQFMEMVERQDLDMVILFIIRL
;
A
#
# COMPACT_ATOMS: atom_id res chain seq x y z
N MET A 1 0.90 9.61 10.42
CA MET A 1 -0.34 8.91 10.04
C MET A 1 0.04 7.55 9.49
N ASN A 2 -0.79 6.56 9.78
CA ASN A 2 -0.69 5.21 9.25
C ASN A 2 -1.48 5.15 7.94
N LEU A 3 -0.76 5.06 6.82
CA LEU A 3 -1.31 5.11 5.48
C LEU A 3 -1.27 3.72 4.85
N GLY A 4 -2.45 3.16 4.58
CA GLY A 4 -2.60 1.90 3.90
C GLY A 4 -2.74 2.04 2.38
N ILE A 5 -2.00 1.24 1.60
CA ILE A 5 -2.08 1.21 0.14
C ILE A 5 -2.25 -0.23 -0.36
N ILE A 6 -3.32 -0.49 -1.12
CA ILE A 6 -3.56 -1.76 -1.81
C ILE A 6 -3.74 -1.52 -3.29
N ALA A 7 -3.20 -2.42 -4.12
CA ALA A 7 -3.38 -2.38 -5.56
C ALA A 7 -3.58 -3.76 -6.17
N HIS A 8 -4.57 -3.87 -7.06
CA HIS A 8 -4.67 -4.99 -7.99
C HIS A 8 -3.43 -5.06 -8.90
N ASN A 9 -3.11 -6.26 -9.41
CA ASN A 9 -1.92 -6.48 -10.23
C ASN A 9 -1.85 -5.57 -11.47
N SER A 10 -2.99 -5.32 -12.13
CA SER A 10 -3.06 -4.44 -13.30
C SER A 10 -2.87 -2.95 -12.98
N LYS A 11 -2.88 -2.58 -11.69
CA LYS A 11 -2.69 -1.19 -11.24
C LYS A 11 -1.30 -0.93 -10.66
N LYS A 12 -0.41 -1.91 -10.63
CA LYS A 12 0.90 -1.81 -9.96
C LYS A 12 1.80 -0.69 -10.51
N VAL A 13 1.78 -0.48 -11.83
CA VAL A 13 2.52 0.63 -12.45
C VAL A 13 1.95 1.98 -12.00
N LEU A 14 0.63 2.12 -11.96
CA LEU A 14 -0.03 3.36 -11.54
C LEU A 14 0.29 3.74 -10.10
N ILE A 15 0.36 2.77 -9.19
CA ILE A 15 0.77 3.04 -7.80
C ILE A 15 2.24 3.47 -7.74
N GLU A 16 3.14 2.84 -8.51
CA GLU A 16 4.55 3.24 -8.53
C GLU A 16 4.68 4.70 -8.94
N ASP A 17 4.04 5.08 -10.05
CA ASP A 17 4.04 6.46 -10.54
C ASP A 17 3.45 7.44 -9.51
N PHE A 18 2.34 7.06 -8.86
CA PHE A 18 1.74 7.84 -7.78
C PHE A 18 2.71 8.02 -6.59
N CYS A 19 3.34 6.94 -6.13
CA CYS A 19 4.24 6.99 -5.00
C CYS A 19 5.54 7.74 -5.32
N ILE A 20 6.03 7.69 -6.57
CA ILE A 20 7.15 8.51 -7.04
C ILE A 20 6.77 9.99 -6.97
N ALA A 21 5.63 10.36 -7.56
CA ALA A 21 5.18 11.75 -7.63
C ALA A 21 4.98 12.38 -6.24
N TYR A 22 4.46 11.61 -5.29
CA TYR A 22 4.16 12.08 -3.93
C TYR A 22 5.14 11.61 -2.86
N LYS A 23 6.31 11.08 -3.25
CA LYS A 23 7.31 10.49 -2.34
C LYS A 23 7.59 11.37 -1.12
N ASN A 24 7.83 12.66 -1.34
CA ASN A 24 8.20 13.60 -0.28
C ASN A 24 7.08 13.83 0.75
N ILE A 25 5.82 13.59 0.37
CA ILE A 25 4.67 13.65 1.26
C ILE A 25 4.52 12.30 1.98
N LEU A 26 4.54 11.21 1.23
CA LEU A 26 4.39 9.85 1.75
C LEU A 26 5.50 9.49 2.76
N ALA A 27 6.71 10.01 2.58
CA ALA A 27 7.84 9.82 3.49
C ALA A 27 7.62 10.38 4.91
N LYS A 28 6.58 11.19 5.13
CA LYS A 28 6.22 11.76 6.44
C LYS A 28 5.21 10.87 7.19
N HIS A 29 4.90 9.70 6.66
CA HIS A 29 3.85 8.80 7.14
C HIS A 29 4.38 7.37 7.22
N GLU A 30 3.75 6.54 8.05
CA GLU A 30 4.02 5.11 8.10
C GLU A 30 3.21 4.44 7.00
N VAL A 31 3.88 3.84 6.01
CA VAL A 31 3.22 3.25 4.84
C VAL A 31 3.05 1.75 5.03
N TYR A 32 1.83 1.27 4.86
CA TYR A 32 1.44 -0.14 4.97
C TYR A 32 0.91 -0.64 3.63
N ALA A 33 1.33 -1.82 3.19
CA ALA A 33 0.86 -2.38 1.93
C ALA A 33 0.94 -3.91 1.90
N THR A 34 0.15 -4.53 1.02
CA THR A 34 0.26 -5.98 0.77
C THR A 34 1.52 -6.33 -0.01
N GLY A 35 2.04 -7.55 0.16
CA GLY A 35 3.43 -7.91 -0.18
C GLY A 35 3.96 -7.40 -1.53
N THR A 36 3.30 -7.74 -2.64
CA THR A 36 3.76 -7.28 -3.98
C THR A 36 3.53 -5.80 -4.21
N THR A 37 2.55 -5.18 -3.55
CA THR A 37 2.31 -3.73 -3.59
C THR A 37 3.48 -3.02 -2.92
N GLY A 38 3.78 -3.37 -1.67
CA GLY A 38 4.80 -2.68 -0.88
C GLY A 38 6.21 -2.85 -1.43
N ARG A 39 6.55 -4.05 -1.94
CA ARG A 39 7.86 -4.26 -2.60
C ARG A 39 8.06 -3.30 -3.79
N ARG A 40 7.04 -3.14 -4.63
CA ARG A 40 7.10 -2.26 -5.81
C ARG A 40 7.22 -0.78 -5.42
N ILE A 41 6.51 -0.35 -4.38
CA ILE A 41 6.69 1.01 -3.82
C ILE A 41 8.13 1.20 -3.35
N GLU A 42 8.67 0.27 -2.56
CA GLU A 42 10.05 0.32 -2.05
C GLU A 42 11.07 0.41 -3.19
N GLU A 43 10.96 -0.47 -4.19
CA GLU A 43 11.86 -0.51 -5.34
C GLU A 43 11.81 0.80 -6.15
N ALA A 44 10.62 1.37 -6.36
CA ALA A 44 10.43 2.58 -7.15
C ALA A 44 10.81 3.88 -6.41
N THR A 45 10.69 3.91 -5.08
CA THR A 45 10.73 5.17 -4.32
C THR A 45 11.76 5.20 -3.21
N ASN A 46 12.27 4.05 -2.77
CA ASN A 46 13.08 3.91 -1.56
C ASN A 46 12.38 4.38 -0.28
N LEU A 47 11.03 4.40 -0.26
CA LEU A 47 10.24 4.57 0.96
C LEU A 47 10.26 3.29 1.78
N HIS A 48 10.31 3.37 3.11
CA HIS A 48 10.10 2.20 3.96
C HIS A 48 8.62 1.81 3.94
N VAL A 49 8.32 0.52 3.68
CA VAL A 49 6.94 0.02 3.66
C VAL A 49 6.79 -1.20 4.56
N HIS A 50 5.88 -1.10 5.52
CA HIS A 50 5.40 -2.23 6.32
C HIS A 50 4.59 -3.15 5.42
N LYS A 51 5.17 -4.30 5.08
CA LYS A 51 4.60 -5.26 4.14
C LYS A 51 3.83 -6.35 4.87
N PHE A 52 2.57 -6.50 4.54
CA PHE A 52 1.81 -7.71 4.85
C PHE A 52 2.16 -8.84 3.88
N LEU A 53 1.53 -10.00 4.07
CA LEU A 53 1.54 -11.06 3.08
C LEU A 53 0.96 -10.58 1.74
N ALA A 54 1.14 -11.37 0.68
CA ALA A 54 0.42 -11.11 -0.57
C ALA A 54 -1.09 -11.29 -0.35
N GLY A 55 -1.92 -10.48 -1.03
CA GLY A 55 -3.38 -10.53 -0.87
C GLY A 55 -3.95 -11.94 -1.07
N SER A 56 -3.46 -12.65 -2.10
CA SER A 56 -3.86 -14.04 -2.44
C SER A 56 -3.64 -15.09 -1.37
N ILE A 57 -2.79 -14.82 -0.37
CA ILE A 57 -2.48 -15.76 0.72
C ILE A 57 -2.88 -15.21 2.11
N GLY A 58 -3.65 -14.11 2.15
CA GLY A 58 -4.20 -13.57 3.40
C GLY A 58 -3.71 -12.17 3.78
N GLY A 59 -2.87 -11.53 2.97
CA GLY A 59 -2.42 -10.15 3.22
C GLY A 59 -3.58 -9.14 3.31
N ASP A 60 -4.64 -9.36 2.53
CA ASP A 60 -5.82 -8.49 2.56
C ASP A 60 -6.53 -8.59 3.92
N LYS A 61 -6.54 -9.76 4.56
CA LYS A 61 -7.12 -9.94 5.90
C LYS A 61 -6.31 -9.21 6.97
N GLN A 62 -4.98 -9.31 6.90
CA GLN A 62 -4.09 -8.58 7.82
C GLN A 62 -4.29 -7.07 7.71
N PHE A 63 -4.43 -6.58 6.48
CA PHE A 63 -4.72 -5.17 6.23
C PHE A 63 -6.09 -4.76 6.79
N MET A 64 -7.12 -5.55 6.51
CA MET A 64 -8.48 -5.27 7.00
C MET A 64 -8.58 -5.31 8.53
N GLU A 65 -7.83 -6.19 9.21
CA GLU A 65 -7.76 -6.21 10.67
C GLU A 65 -7.26 -4.87 11.24
N MET A 66 -6.28 -4.22 10.61
CA MET A 66 -5.84 -2.89 11.02
C MET A 66 -6.90 -1.81 10.77
N VAL A 67 -7.65 -1.90 9.66
CA VAL A 67 -8.78 -0.99 9.42
C VAL A 67 -9.83 -1.14 10.51
N GLU A 68 -10.22 -2.37 10.85
CA GLU A 68 -11.22 -2.68 11.87
C GLU A 68 -10.81 -2.20 13.27
N ARG A 69 -9.50 -2.25 13.56
CA ARG A 69 -8.92 -1.73 14.81
C ARG A 69 -8.72 -0.22 14.84
N GLN A 70 -9.04 0.48 13.75
CA GLN A 70 -8.77 1.91 13.59
C GLN A 70 -7.27 2.26 13.67
N ASP A 71 -6.41 1.31 13.31
CA ASP A 71 -4.95 1.48 13.28
C ASP A 71 -4.47 2.16 11.97
N LEU A 72 -5.35 2.37 10.99
CA LEU A 72 -5.06 3.10 9.74
C LEU A 72 -5.84 4.41 9.69
N ASP A 73 -5.13 5.51 9.46
CA ASP A 73 -5.73 6.86 9.35
C ASP A 73 -6.29 7.12 7.93
N MET A 74 -5.68 6.49 6.92
CA MET A 74 -6.05 6.68 5.52
C MET A 74 -5.79 5.40 4.72
N VAL A 75 -6.67 5.11 3.76
CA VAL A 75 -6.53 3.98 2.84
C VAL A 75 -6.67 4.44 1.39
N ILE A 76 -5.71 4.09 0.54
CA ILE A 76 -5.73 4.34 -0.91
C ILE A 76 -5.85 2.99 -1.64
N LEU A 77 -6.97 2.80 -2.33
CA LEU A 77 -7.28 1.56 -3.05
C LEU A 77 -7.19 1.75 -4.57
N PHE A 78 -6.28 1.01 -5.21
CA PHE A 78 -6.16 0.95 -6.67
C PHE A 78 -6.78 -0.35 -7.18
N ILE A 79 -8.08 -0.30 -7.47
CA ILE A 79 -8.87 -1.44 -7.95
C ILE A 79 -9.22 -1.31 -9.43
N ILE A 80 -9.67 -2.41 -10.05
CA ILE A 80 -10.30 -2.39 -11.37
C ILE A 80 -11.80 -2.13 -11.23
N ARG A 81 -12.38 -1.44 -12.21
CA ARG A 81 -13.84 -1.35 -12.33
C ARG A 81 -14.30 -2.62 -13.04
N LEU A 82 -15.24 -3.35 -12.44
CA LEU A 82 -15.93 -4.46 -13.07
C LEU A 82 -16.90 -3.95 -14.14
#